data_AF-A0A929WEN9-F1
#
_entry.id   AF-A0A929WEN9-F1
#
_cell.length_a   1.000
_cell.length_b   1.000
_cell.length_c   1.000
_cell.angle_alpha   90.00
_cell.angle_beta   90.00
_cell.angle_gamma   90.00
#
_symmetry.space_group_name_H-M   'P 1'
#
loop_
_entity.id
_entity.type
_entity.pdbx_description
1 polymer ?
#
loop_
_entity_poly.entity_id
_entity_poly.type
_entity_poly.pdbx_seq_one_letter_code
_entity_poly.pdbx_strand_id
1 'polypeptide(L)'
;MKKIVLSAVLFGSTLSMMAGGYLTNTNQSVAFLRNPAQDANINLNGVYSNPAGVNFLQPGFHFGINLQSAYQTREIQSAFKAFEYGIRNNGSASKTFKAEAKAPVIPSLQGAWVNGPLSLQVNLALVGGGGKATYHNGLGSFESKVALLGAIGNANHALGFNRYDVDAYMHGRQYFYGLTLGAGYRIGEHFSIYGGVRGVLAAAHYDGYLRNIRINGGDRNGNQMTSAPEYLKQKSNEFASAAATNGKLALTAANAATQAAAEAQAASEAGNIALAQSKSAEAKEQAQLAQSY
;
A
#
# COMPACT_ATOMS: atom_id res chain seq x y z
N MET A 1 -12.50 -36.00 37.57
CA MET A 1 -13.14 -34.73 37.17
C MET A 1 -12.26 -33.50 37.38
N LYS A 2 -11.67 -33.26 38.57
CA LYS A 2 -10.80 -32.08 38.83
C LYS A 2 -9.58 -31.93 37.90
N LYS A 3 -8.94 -33.04 37.49
CA LYS A 3 -7.77 -33.02 36.59
C LYS A 3 -8.13 -32.69 35.13
N ILE A 4 -9.31 -33.10 34.66
CA ILE A 4 -9.77 -32.89 33.28
C ILE A 4 -10.14 -31.42 33.05
N VAL A 5 -10.77 -30.78 34.04
CA VAL A 5 -11.11 -29.35 33.97
C VAL A 5 -9.85 -28.48 33.94
N LEU A 6 -8.84 -28.81 34.76
CA LEU A 6 -7.56 -28.09 34.77
C LEU A 6 -6.79 -28.25 33.44
N SER A 7 -6.82 -29.45 32.86
CA SER A 7 -6.25 -29.70 31.53
C SER A 7 -7.00 -28.94 30.43
N ALA A 8 -8.33 -28.86 30.48
CA ALA A 8 -9.12 -28.11 29.50
C ALA A 8 -8.84 -26.59 29.56
N VAL A 9 -8.65 -26.03 30.76
CA VAL A 9 -8.29 -24.60 30.95
C VAL A 9 -6.88 -24.32 30.44
N LEU A 10 -5.93 -25.24 30.63
CA LEU A 10 -4.56 -25.14 30.11
C LEU A 10 -4.44 -25.35 28.59
N PHE A 11 -5.36 -26.09 27.97
CA PHE A 11 -5.40 -26.26 26.51
C PHE A 11 -6.08 -25.08 25.77
N GLY A 12 -6.93 -24.31 26.45
CA GLY A 12 -7.56 -23.11 25.87
C GLY A 12 -6.61 -21.92 25.68
N SER A 13 -5.46 -21.90 26.36
CA SER A 13 -4.48 -20.80 26.29
C SER A 13 -3.52 -20.88 25.10
N THR A 14 -3.59 -21.94 24.27
CA THR A 14 -2.66 -22.16 23.15
C THR A 14 -3.25 -21.87 21.76
N LEU A 15 -4.44 -21.27 21.70
CA LEU A 15 -4.95 -20.75 20.43
C LEU A 15 -4.00 -19.65 19.95
N SER A 16 -3.20 -19.99 18.93
CA SER A 16 -2.36 -19.05 18.21
C SER A 16 -3.29 -18.04 17.54
N MET A 17 -3.52 -16.91 18.20
CA MET A 17 -4.11 -15.75 17.54
C MET A 17 -3.17 -15.37 16.42
N MET A 18 -3.56 -15.64 15.17
CA MET A 18 -2.92 -15.01 14.02
C MET A 18 -3.19 -13.50 14.11
N ALA A 19 -2.34 -12.80 14.86
CA ALA A 19 -2.39 -11.37 15.02
C ALA A 19 -1.92 -10.71 13.71
N GLY A 20 -2.88 -10.29 12.89
CA GLY A 20 -2.61 -9.40 11.77
C GLY A 20 -2.14 -8.04 12.29
N GLY A 21 -0.82 -7.84 12.36
CA GLY A 21 -0.17 -6.57 12.68
C GLY A 21 -0.36 -6.06 14.11
N TYR A 22 0.72 -5.61 14.75
CA TYR A 22 0.62 -4.93 16.04
C TYR A 22 0.02 -3.54 15.87
N LEU A 23 -1.22 -3.37 16.32
CA LEU A 23 -1.77 -2.05 16.54
C LEU A 23 -1.17 -1.49 17.84
N THR A 24 -0.11 -0.71 17.73
CA THR A 24 0.66 -0.18 18.89
C THR A 24 -0.01 0.98 19.62
N ASN A 25 -1.22 1.39 19.21
CA ASN A 25 -2.02 2.41 19.91
C ASN A 25 -3.11 1.75 20.75
N THR A 26 -2.73 0.92 21.73
CA THR A 26 -3.65 0.35 22.71
C THR A 26 -3.81 1.32 23.88
N ASN A 27 -4.46 2.46 23.64
CA ASN A 27 -4.63 3.47 24.68
C ASN A 27 -5.97 3.33 25.42
N GLN A 28 -6.04 2.39 26.35
CA GLN A 28 -7.31 1.91 26.92
C GLN A 28 -7.84 2.76 28.08
N SER A 29 -6.95 3.41 28.83
CA SER A 29 -7.26 4.40 29.87
C SER A 29 -6.04 5.28 30.18
N VAL A 30 -6.24 6.42 30.83
CA VAL A 30 -5.13 7.29 31.28
C VAL A 30 -4.21 6.53 32.25
N ALA A 31 -4.77 5.66 33.08
CA ALA A 31 -4.01 4.83 34.01
C ALA A 31 -3.08 3.84 33.31
N PHE A 32 -3.51 3.28 32.17
CA PHE A 32 -2.67 2.38 31.36
C PHE A 32 -1.42 3.09 30.84
N LEU A 33 -1.51 4.36 30.43
CA LEU A 33 -0.33 5.13 30.02
C LEU A 33 0.64 5.42 31.17
N ARG A 34 0.12 5.60 32.39
CA ARG A 34 0.96 5.85 33.59
C ARG A 34 1.66 4.60 34.09
N ASN A 35 1.02 3.44 33.92
CA ASN A 35 1.58 2.16 34.29
C ASN A 35 1.07 1.09 33.31
N PRO A 36 1.89 0.64 32.34
CA PRO A 36 1.48 -0.41 31.41
C PRO A 36 1.25 -1.78 32.08
N ALA A 37 1.86 -2.02 33.25
CA ALA A 37 1.68 -3.24 34.03
C ALA A 37 0.36 -3.19 34.81
N GLN A 38 -0.72 -3.61 34.17
CA GLN A 38 -2.09 -3.57 34.71
C GLN A 38 -2.63 -4.94 35.14
N ASP A 39 -1.79 -5.99 35.13
CA ASP A 39 -2.20 -7.37 35.38
C ASP A 39 -2.64 -7.62 36.83
N ALA A 40 -2.06 -6.91 37.80
CA ALA A 40 -2.42 -7.00 39.22
C ALA A 40 -3.41 -5.91 39.67
N ASN A 41 -4.12 -5.29 38.74
CA ASN A 41 -4.94 -4.13 39.06
C ASN A 41 -6.25 -4.52 39.79
N ILE A 42 -6.39 -4.03 41.03
CA ILE A 42 -7.59 -4.21 41.88
C ILE A 42 -8.46 -2.95 42.00
N ASN A 43 -8.28 -1.99 41.09
CA ASN A 43 -9.12 -0.79 40.98
C ASN A 43 -9.99 -0.81 39.72
N LEU A 44 -10.81 0.23 39.53
CA LEU A 44 -11.75 0.34 38.41
C LEU A 44 -11.09 0.24 37.03
N ASN A 45 -9.83 0.63 36.86
CA ASN A 45 -9.14 0.49 35.57
C ASN A 45 -8.95 -0.99 35.17
N GLY A 46 -9.09 -1.91 36.12
CA GLY A 46 -9.11 -3.35 35.88
C GLY A 46 -10.23 -3.81 34.95
N VAL A 47 -11.34 -3.07 34.81
CA VAL A 47 -12.47 -3.48 33.94
C VAL A 47 -12.05 -3.83 32.51
N TYR A 48 -10.98 -3.20 31.99
CA TYR A 48 -10.42 -3.57 30.69
C TYR A 48 -9.28 -4.60 30.77
N SER A 49 -8.35 -4.44 31.73
CA SER A 49 -7.08 -5.18 31.78
C SER A 49 -7.09 -6.40 32.71
N ASN A 50 -7.64 -6.26 33.91
CA ASN A 50 -7.85 -7.34 34.88
C ASN A 50 -9.24 -7.22 35.54
N PRO A 51 -10.31 -7.67 34.86
CA PRO A 51 -11.66 -7.50 35.37
C PRO A 51 -11.92 -8.31 36.65
N ALA A 52 -11.17 -9.40 36.88
CA ALA A 52 -11.27 -10.17 38.12
C ALA A 52 -10.78 -9.37 39.34
N GLY A 53 -9.80 -8.48 39.15
CA GLY A 53 -9.29 -7.61 40.21
C GLY A 53 -10.31 -6.58 40.72
N VAL A 54 -11.28 -6.19 39.89
CA VAL A 54 -12.34 -5.22 40.25
C VAL A 54 -13.22 -5.72 41.41
N ASN A 55 -13.31 -7.04 41.62
CA ASN A 55 -14.04 -7.64 42.74
C ASN A 55 -13.46 -7.33 44.12
N PHE A 56 -12.24 -6.80 44.19
CA PHE A 56 -11.60 -6.39 45.44
C PHE A 56 -11.89 -4.92 45.80
N LEU A 57 -12.65 -4.19 44.98
CA LEU A 57 -13.16 -2.87 45.34
C LEU A 57 -14.17 -2.97 46.49
N GLN A 58 -14.35 -1.84 47.19
CA GLN A 58 -15.40 -1.72 48.20
C GLN A 58 -16.79 -1.88 47.55
N PRO A 59 -17.78 -2.44 48.27
CA PRO A 59 -19.14 -2.54 47.77
C PRO A 59 -19.71 -1.17 47.38
N GLY A 60 -20.38 -1.10 46.23
CA GLY A 60 -20.94 0.12 45.69
C GLY A 60 -20.81 0.24 44.18
N PHE A 61 -21.20 1.41 43.66
CA PHE A 61 -21.01 1.77 42.25
C PHE A 61 -19.72 2.55 42.07
N HIS A 62 -18.96 2.18 41.05
CA HIS A 62 -17.69 2.79 40.67
C HIS A 62 -17.77 3.21 39.21
N PHE A 63 -17.44 4.46 38.92
CA PHE A 63 -17.48 5.02 37.56
C PHE A 63 -16.18 5.74 37.23
N GLY A 64 -15.76 5.61 35.98
CA GLY A 64 -14.50 6.15 35.48
C GLY A 64 -14.69 6.73 34.09
N ILE A 65 -14.25 7.96 33.91
CA ILE A 65 -14.21 8.64 32.62
C ILE A 65 -12.75 8.98 32.34
N ASN A 66 -12.26 8.58 31.17
CA ASN A 66 -10.92 8.88 30.70
C ASN A 66 -11.02 9.67 29.40
N LEU A 67 -10.23 10.75 29.28
CA LEU A 67 -10.03 11.47 28.04
C LEU A 67 -8.53 11.52 27.75
N GLN A 68 -8.16 11.13 26.54
CA GLN A 68 -6.77 11.07 26.12
C GLN A 68 -6.60 11.73 24.76
N SER A 69 -5.38 12.21 24.51
CA SER A 69 -4.99 12.74 23.21
C SER A 69 -3.73 12.04 22.73
N ALA A 70 -3.68 11.67 21.45
CA ALA A 70 -2.51 11.07 20.83
C ALA A 70 -2.10 11.85 19.56
N TYR A 71 -0.82 12.19 19.48
CA TYR A 71 -0.19 12.83 18.34
C TYR A 71 1.06 12.04 17.99
N GLN A 72 1.15 11.54 16.76
CA GLN A 72 2.24 10.68 16.35
C GLN A 72 2.68 11.03 14.94
N THR A 73 3.99 11.10 14.71
CA THR A 73 4.57 11.06 13.37
C THR A 73 4.90 9.61 13.03
N ARG A 74 4.46 9.15 11.85
CA ARG A 74 4.77 7.82 11.34
C ARG A 74 5.60 7.95 10.08
N GLU A 75 6.75 7.30 10.06
CA GLU A 75 7.64 7.28 8.90
C GLU A 75 7.73 5.85 8.37
N ILE A 76 7.48 5.71 7.07
CA ILE A 76 7.64 4.45 6.34
C ILE A 76 8.80 4.64 5.38
N GLN A 77 9.88 3.89 5.59
CA GLN A 77 10.93 3.78 4.60
C GLN A 77 10.57 2.67 3.62
N SER A 78 10.43 3.02 2.35
CA SER A 78 10.16 2.06 1.28
C SER A 78 11.35 2.02 0.32
N ALA A 79 11.81 0.82 0.00
CA ALA A 79 12.86 0.59 -0.97
C ALA A 79 12.26 -0.03 -2.23
N PHE A 80 12.47 0.62 -3.37
CA PHE A 80 12.12 0.12 -4.69
C PHE A 80 13.05 0.78 -5.72
N LYS A 81 13.78 -0.02 -6.50
CA LYS A 81 14.82 0.48 -7.42
C LYS A 81 14.32 1.62 -8.31
N ALA A 82 13.08 1.52 -8.81
CA ALA A 82 12.52 2.53 -9.70
C ALA A 82 12.25 3.90 -9.05
N PHE A 83 12.27 4.01 -7.71
CA PHE A 83 12.17 5.32 -7.05
C PHE A 83 13.34 6.26 -7.39
N GLU A 84 14.47 5.73 -7.86
CA GLU A 84 15.61 6.56 -8.28
C GLU A 84 15.30 7.45 -9.49
N TYR A 85 14.29 7.07 -10.28
CA TYR A 85 13.84 7.84 -11.43
C TYR A 85 12.88 8.98 -11.05
N GLY A 86 12.43 9.05 -9.80
CA GLY A 86 11.55 10.11 -9.34
C GLY A 86 12.32 11.42 -9.15
N ILE A 87 11.85 12.51 -9.76
CA ILE A 87 12.55 13.81 -9.65
C ILE A 87 12.60 14.35 -8.22
N ARG A 88 11.63 13.94 -7.38
CA ARG A 88 11.52 14.33 -5.97
C ARG A 88 12.26 13.38 -5.01
N ASN A 89 13.11 12.47 -5.51
CA ASN A 89 13.79 11.46 -4.70
C ASN A 89 15.32 11.42 -4.85
N ASN A 90 15.92 12.46 -5.44
CA ASN A 90 17.39 12.66 -5.50
C ASN A 90 18.20 11.43 -5.96
N GLY A 91 17.65 10.63 -6.89
CA GLY A 91 18.34 9.43 -7.39
C GLY A 91 18.41 8.25 -6.41
N SER A 92 17.70 8.31 -5.28
CA SER A 92 17.68 7.23 -4.29
C SER A 92 16.70 6.12 -4.70
N ALA A 93 17.07 4.86 -4.51
CA ALA A 93 16.16 3.71 -4.60
C ALA A 93 15.27 3.56 -3.35
N SER A 94 15.50 4.37 -2.32
CA SER A 94 14.71 4.39 -1.08
C SER A 94 14.04 5.75 -0.90
N LYS A 95 12.80 5.75 -0.42
CA LYS A 95 12.01 6.96 -0.16
C LYS A 95 11.30 6.87 1.19
N THR A 96 11.32 7.96 1.94
CA THR A 96 10.62 8.08 3.22
C THR A 96 9.26 8.72 3.01
N PHE A 97 8.20 8.02 3.45
CA PHE A 97 6.83 8.49 3.45
C PHE A 97 6.42 8.83 4.88
N LYS A 98 6.21 10.12 5.13
CA LYS A 98 5.84 10.65 6.44
C LYS A 98 4.33 10.86 6.52
N ALA A 99 3.75 10.40 7.62
CA ALA A 99 2.40 10.75 8.03
C ALA A 99 2.36 11.45 9.37
N GLU A 100 1.40 12.35 9.48
CA GLU A 100 0.98 12.91 10.75
C GLU A 100 -0.30 12.24 11.19
N ALA A 101 -0.27 11.67 12.40
CA ALA A 101 -1.43 11.11 13.06
C ALA A 101 -1.88 11.97 14.23
N LYS A 102 -3.18 12.31 14.25
CA LYS A 102 -3.78 13.20 15.25
C LYS A 102 -5.08 12.62 15.76
N ALA A 103 -5.20 12.55 17.08
CA ALA A 103 -6.34 12.06 17.82
C ALA A 103 -6.54 12.92 19.06
N PRO A 104 -7.20 14.08 18.94
CA PRO A 104 -7.26 15.07 20.02
C PRO A 104 -8.10 14.60 21.21
N VAL A 105 -9.11 13.74 20.96
CA VAL A 105 -10.00 13.20 22.01
C VAL A 105 -10.24 11.72 21.76
N ILE A 106 -9.81 10.90 22.72
CA ILE A 106 -10.01 9.46 22.80
C ILE A 106 -10.69 9.19 24.15
N PRO A 107 -12.02 9.00 24.18
CA PRO A 107 -12.74 8.75 25.41
C PRO A 107 -12.75 7.26 25.78
N SER A 108 -12.78 6.98 27.08
CA SER A 108 -13.25 5.69 27.59
C SER A 108 -14.10 5.86 28.86
N LEU A 109 -15.14 5.05 28.96
CA LEU A 109 -16.06 4.96 30.09
C LEU A 109 -15.96 3.58 30.71
N GLN A 110 -15.81 3.53 32.02
CA GLN A 110 -15.72 2.32 32.81
C GLN A 110 -16.73 2.39 33.95
N GLY A 111 -17.41 1.28 34.21
CA GLY A 111 -18.37 1.15 35.28
C GLY A 111 -18.28 -0.22 35.93
N ALA A 112 -18.40 -0.25 37.25
CA ALA A 112 -18.52 -1.48 38.00
C ALA A 112 -19.54 -1.29 39.14
N TRP A 113 -20.40 -2.27 39.32
CA TRP A 113 -21.19 -2.43 40.54
C TRP A 113 -20.65 -3.62 41.30
N VAL A 114 -20.25 -3.41 42.55
CA VAL A 114 -19.68 -4.44 43.42
C VAL A 114 -20.61 -4.66 44.61
N ASN A 115 -20.99 -5.91 44.85
CA ASN A 115 -21.84 -6.29 45.97
C ASN A 115 -21.36 -7.61 46.58
N GLY A 116 -20.63 -7.51 47.70
CA GLY A 116 -20.03 -8.67 48.37
C GLY A 116 -19.04 -9.40 47.44
N PRO A 117 -19.29 -10.68 47.08
CA PRO A 117 -18.43 -11.41 46.16
C PRO A 117 -18.70 -11.12 44.69
N LEU A 118 -19.85 -10.54 44.33
CA LEU A 118 -20.26 -10.33 42.94
C LEU A 118 -19.84 -8.94 42.44
N SER A 119 -19.41 -8.86 41.18
CA SER A 119 -19.34 -7.61 40.44
C SER A 119 -20.03 -7.73 39.07
N LEU A 120 -20.65 -6.65 38.63
CA LEU A 120 -21.09 -6.44 37.25
C LEU A 120 -20.27 -5.29 36.66
N GLN A 121 -19.76 -5.47 35.45
CA GLN A 121 -18.79 -4.54 34.88
C GLN A 121 -19.13 -4.19 33.43
N VAL A 122 -18.89 -2.94 33.06
CA VAL A 122 -19.03 -2.41 31.70
C VAL A 122 -17.84 -1.52 31.34
N ASN A 123 -17.33 -1.69 30.12
CA ASN A 123 -16.33 -0.77 29.55
C ASN A 123 -16.68 -0.43 28.11
N LEU A 124 -16.83 0.86 27.85
CA LEU A 124 -16.98 1.44 26.53
C LEU A 124 -15.72 2.25 26.21
N ALA A 125 -14.93 1.81 25.23
CA ALA A 125 -13.66 2.46 24.90
C ALA A 125 -13.35 2.37 23.41
N LEU A 126 -12.50 3.28 22.92
CA LEU A 126 -11.77 3.05 21.68
C LEU A 126 -10.67 2.04 21.96
N VAL A 127 -10.92 0.77 21.66
CA VAL A 127 -10.02 -0.35 21.98
C VAL A 127 -8.91 -0.54 20.96
N GLY A 128 -8.98 0.17 19.84
CA GLY A 128 -7.98 0.19 18.80
C GLY A 128 -8.27 1.27 17.77
N GLY A 129 -7.34 1.44 16.82
CA GLY A 129 -7.36 2.57 15.89
C GLY A 129 -7.24 3.85 16.70
N GLY A 130 -8.20 4.75 16.57
CA GLY A 130 -8.27 5.95 17.39
C GLY A 130 -7.57 7.14 16.76
N GLY A 131 -7.25 7.11 15.47
CA GLY A 131 -6.53 8.21 14.83
C GLY A 131 -6.80 8.32 13.34
N LYS A 132 -6.55 9.52 12.85
CA LYS A 132 -6.36 9.80 11.44
C LYS A 132 -4.87 9.80 11.15
N ALA A 133 -4.43 9.34 9.99
CA ALA A 133 -3.05 9.45 9.53
C ALA A 133 -3.07 9.97 8.09
N THR A 134 -2.35 11.07 7.84
CA THR A 134 -2.29 11.69 6.51
C THR A 134 -0.87 11.61 5.97
N TYR A 135 -0.68 10.89 4.87
CA TYR A 135 0.54 10.86 4.08
C TYR A 135 0.40 11.84 2.90
N HIS A 136 1.03 13.01 3.02
CA HIS A 136 0.96 14.07 2.00
C HIS A 136 1.63 13.71 0.68
N ASN A 137 2.55 12.74 0.69
CA ASN A 137 3.23 12.21 -0.49
C ASN A 137 2.73 10.80 -0.85
N GLY A 138 1.56 10.40 -0.35
CA GLY A 138 1.00 9.07 -0.53
C GLY A 138 1.84 7.97 0.12
N LEU A 139 1.80 6.77 -0.45
CA LEU A 139 2.51 5.60 0.06
C LEU A 139 3.42 5.03 -1.03
N GLY A 140 4.52 4.40 -0.62
CA GLY A 140 5.43 3.73 -1.54
C GLY A 140 4.74 2.69 -2.43
N SER A 141 3.72 1.98 -1.91
CA SER A 141 2.91 1.03 -2.68
C SER A 141 2.04 1.68 -3.77
N PHE A 142 1.71 2.97 -3.63
CA PHE A 142 0.94 3.71 -4.63
C PHE A 142 1.89 4.30 -5.67
N GLU A 143 2.96 4.96 -5.22
CA GLU A 143 3.96 5.56 -6.10
C GLU A 143 4.72 4.52 -6.92
N SER A 144 4.96 3.31 -6.40
CA SER A 144 5.71 2.25 -7.09
C SER A 144 5.14 1.90 -8.46
N LYS A 145 3.81 1.98 -8.62
CA LYS A 145 3.13 1.76 -9.91
C LYS A 145 3.52 2.81 -10.95
N VAL A 146 3.72 4.05 -10.51
CA VAL A 146 4.11 5.17 -11.38
C VAL A 146 5.63 5.20 -11.59
N ALA A 147 6.40 4.79 -10.58
CA ALA A 147 7.85 4.79 -10.63
C ALA A 147 8.42 3.94 -11.77
N LEU A 148 7.71 2.88 -12.15
CA LEU A 148 8.04 2.04 -13.30
C LEU A 148 8.10 2.80 -14.63
N LEU A 149 7.40 3.94 -14.78
CA LEU A 149 7.51 4.76 -15.99
C LEU A 149 8.96 5.20 -16.22
N GLY A 150 9.63 5.70 -15.18
CA GLY A 150 11.03 6.09 -15.28
C GLY A 150 11.94 4.94 -15.70
N ALA A 151 11.70 3.74 -15.17
CA ALA A 151 12.45 2.53 -15.54
C ALA A 151 12.24 2.12 -17.01
N ILE A 152 11.00 2.14 -17.49
CA ILE A 152 10.64 1.82 -18.88
C ILE A 152 11.26 2.84 -19.84
N GLY A 153 11.12 4.14 -19.55
CA GLY A 153 11.75 5.19 -20.34
C GLY A 153 13.27 5.09 -20.33
N ASN A 154 13.87 4.72 -19.20
CA ASN A 154 15.31 4.49 -19.12
C ASN A 154 15.75 3.32 -20.01
N ALA A 155 15.02 2.20 -20.00
CA ALA A 155 15.33 1.00 -20.78
C ALA A 155 15.12 1.19 -22.29
N ASN A 156 14.13 1.99 -22.70
CA ASN A 156 13.86 2.27 -24.11
C ASN A 156 14.11 3.76 -24.43
N HIS A 157 15.32 4.06 -24.90
CA HIS A 157 15.73 5.42 -25.26
C HIS A 157 14.87 6.06 -26.36
N ALA A 158 14.22 5.26 -27.22
CA ALA A 158 13.33 5.77 -28.27
C ALA A 158 12.08 6.48 -27.71
N LEU A 159 11.74 6.21 -26.44
CA LEU A 159 10.64 6.88 -25.76
C LEU A 159 10.96 8.32 -25.34
N GLY A 160 12.24 8.70 -25.24
CA GLY A 160 12.62 10.10 -25.00
C GLY A 160 12.40 10.65 -23.59
N PHE A 161 12.14 9.80 -22.60
CA PHE A 161 12.05 10.16 -21.17
C PHE A 161 12.74 9.11 -20.30
N ASN A 162 13.08 9.44 -19.05
CA ASN A 162 13.67 8.52 -18.05
C ASN A 162 13.35 8.91 -16.60
N ARG A 163 12.60 9.99 -16.38
CA ARG A 163 12.17 10.46 -15.06
C ARG A 163 10.65 10.45 -14.98
N TYR A 164 10.15 10.38 -13.75
CA TYR A 164 8.73 10.54 -13.46
C TYR A 164 8.49 11.54 -12.32
N ASP A 165 7.28 12.07 -12.26
CA ASP A 165 6.74 12.81 -11.13
C ASP A 165 5.26 12.44 -10.92
N VAL A 166 4.80 12.53 -9.69
CA VAL A 166 3.41 12.23 -9.33
C VAL A 166 3.00 12.96 -8.07
N ASP A 167 1.77 13.47 -8.07
CA ASP A 167 1.13 13.97 -6.87
C ASP A 167 0.32 12.83 -6.24
N ALA A 168 0.81 12.35 -5.09
CA ALA A 168 0.24 11.21 -4.39
C ALA A 168 -0.24 11.65 -3.01
N TYR A 169 -1.39 11.11 -2.58
CA TYR A 169 -1.97 11.43 -1.27
C TYR A 169 -2.66 10.20 -0.70
N MET A 170 -2.59 10.05 0.61
CA MET A 170 -3.34 9.05 1.34
C MET A 170 -3.75 9.59 2.71
N HIS A 171 -5.04 9.51 3.00
CA HIS A 171 -5.61 9.75 4.31
C HIS A 171 -6.28 8.46 4.78
N GLY A 172 -5.91 8.02 5.97
CA GLY A 172 -6.54 6.88 6.64
C GLY A 172 -7.15 7.33 7.95
N ARG A 173 -8.35 6.84 8.23
CA ARG A 173 -9.05 7.04 9.50
C ARG A 173 -9.59 5.71 9.96
N GLN A 174 -9.24 5.31 11.18
CA GLN A 174 -9.65 4.03 11.73
C GLN A 174 -10.02 4.16 13.21
N TYR A 175 -11.18 3.64 13.58
CA TYR A 175 -11.68 3.58 14.95
C TYR A 175 -12.25 2.21 15.24
N PHE A 176 -11.86 1.62 16.37
CA PHE A 176 -12.45 0.38 16.87
C PHE A 176 -13.16 0.68 18.19
N TYR A 177 -14.48 0.72 18.14
CA TYR A 177 -15.32 0.95 19.32
C TYR A 177 -15.56 -0.39 20.01
N GLY A 178 -15.11 -0.52 21.25
CA GLY A 178 -15.28 -1.73 22.04
C GLY A 178 -16.30 -1.53 23.16
N LEU A 179 -17.24 -2.45 23.26
CA LEU A 179 -18.12 -2.62 24.42
C LEU A 179 -17.79 -3.95 25.09
N THR A 180 -17.39 -3.90 26.35
CA THR A 180 -17.17 -5.09 27.19
C THR A 180 -18.23 -5.13 28.28
N LEU A 181 -18.85 -6.28 28.46
CA LEU A 181 -19.79 -6.56 29.54
C LEU A 181 -19.39 -7.86 30.21
N GLY A 182 -19.46 -7.93 31.53
CA GLY A 182 -19.24 -9.19 32.22
C GLY A 182 -19.46 -9.10 33.71
N ALA A 183 -19.24 -10.23 34.36
CA ALA A 183 -19.42 -10.38 35.79
C ALA A 183 -18.20 -11.06 36.41
N GLY A 184 -17.82 -10.61 37.59
CA GLY A 184 -16.79 -11.24 38.40
C GLY A 184 -17.36 -11.87 39.66
N TYR A 185 -16.75 -12.94 40.15
CA TYR A 185 -17.06 -13.55 41.44
C TYR A 185 -15.80 -13.79 42.28
N ARG A 186 -15.79 -13.27 43.51
CA ARG A 186 -14.70 -13.43 44.48
C ARG A 186 -14.92 -14.70 45.31
N ILE A 187 -13.91 -15.56 45.34
CA ILE A 187 -13.91 -16.84 46.05
C ILE A 187 -12.88 -16.73 47.18
N GLY A 188 -13.36 -16.46 48.39
CA GLY A 188 -12.50 -16.23 49.55
C GLY A 188 -11.78 -14.88 49.53
N GLU A 189 -10.64 -14.78 50.21
CA GLU A 189 -9.94 -13.50 50.42
C GLU A 189 -8.94 -13.14 49.32
N HIS A 190 -8.50 -14.13 48.53
CA HIS A 190 -7.37 -13.94 47.61
C HIS A 190 -7.66 -14.32 46.15
N PHE A 191 -8.80 -14.95 45.87
CA PHE A 191 -9.09 -15.45 44.54
C PHE A 191 -10.37 -14.83 43.98
N SER A 192 -10.34 -14.47 42.69
CA SER A 192 -11.47 -13.92 41.97
C SER A 192 -11.45 -14.44 40.54
N ILE A 193 -12.62 -14.71 39.99
CA ILE A 193 -12.81 -15.13 38.61
C ILE A 193 -13.71 -14.12 37.89
N TYR A 194 -13.52 -13.98 36.59
CA TYR A 194 -14.37 -13.12 35.76
C TYR A 194 -14.73 -13.82 34.45
N GLY A 195 -15.98 -13.64 34.03
CA GLY A 195 -16.46 -14.02 32.72
C GLY A 195 -17.15 -12.84 32.05
N GLY A 196 -16.84 -12.59 30.78
CA GLY A 196 -17.42 -11.48 30.04
C GLY A 196 -17.30 -11.65 28.53
N VAL A 197 -17.99 -10.78 27.81
CA VAL A 197 -18.00 -10.69 26.36
C VAL A 197 -17.55 -9.30 25.92
N ARG A 198 -16.82 -9.23 24.81
CA ARG A 198 -16.40 -7.97 24.19
C ARG A 198 -16.84 -7.95 22.74
N GLY A 199 -17.69 -6.99 22.39
CA GLY A 199 -18.00 -6.64 21.01
C GLY A 199 -17.09 -5.52 20.54
N VAL A 200 -16.57 -5.62 19.31
CA VAL A 200 -15.75 -4.58 18.69
C VAL A 200 -16.34 -4.19 17.33
N LEU A 201 -16.73 -2.93 17.19
CA LEU A 201 -17.16 -2.33 15.93
C LEU A 201 -15.98 -1.61 15.28
N ALA A 202 -15.52 -2.12 14.14
CA ALA A 202 -14.46 -1.52 13.35
C ALA A 202 -15.03 -0.57 12.29
N ALA A 203 -14.65 0.70 12.33
CA ALA A 203 -14.96 1.70 11.32
C ALA A 203 -13.66 2.20 10.69
N ALA A 204 -13.46 1.93 9.41
CA ALA A 204 -12.28 2.35 8.66
C ALA A 204 -12.69 3.12 7.41
N HIS A 205 -12.01 4.24 7.16
CA HIS A 205 -12.20 5.07 5.98
C HIS A 205 -10.83 5.43 5.42
N TYR A 206 -10.63 5.18 4.13
CA TYR A 206 -9.39 5.46 3.44
C TYR A 206 -9.70 6.22 2.16
N ASP A 207 -9.10 7.39 2.00
CA ASP A 207 -9.18 8.20 0.80
C ASP A 207 -7.78 8.54 0.32
N GLY A 208 -7.60 8.59 -0.99
CA GLY A 208 -6.27 8.78 -1.57
C GLY A 208 -6.36 8.98 -3.06
N TYR A 209 -5.26 9.47 -3.65
CA TYR A 209 -5.17 9.67 -5.08
C TYR A 209 -3.74 9.56 -5.59
N LEU A 210 -3.65 9.28 -6.90
CA LEU A 210 -2.47 9.53 -7.73
C LEU A 210 -2.94 10.47 -8.86
N ARG A 211 -2.33 11.64 -8.95
CA ARG A 211 -2.70 12.69 -9.91
C ARG A 211 -1.46 13.28 -10.54
N ASN A 212 -1.69 13.99 -11.66
CA ASN A 212 -0.65 14.74 -12.36
C ASN A 212 0.60 13.89 -12.62
N ILE A 213 0.37 12.66 -13.10
CA ILE A 213 1.45 11.74 -13.48
C ILE A 213 2.17 12.35 -14.67
N ARG A 214 3.45 12.63 -14.48
CA ARG A 214 4.28 13.35 -15.44
C ARG A 214 5.60 12.63 -15.69
N ILE A 215 6.18 12.87 -16.85
CA ILE A 215 7.49 12.36 -17.29
C ILE A 215 8.29 13.49 -17.94
N ASN A 216 9.62 13.35 -18.03
CA ASN A 216 10.47 14.31 -18.74
C ASN A 216 10.49 14.04 -20.26
N GLY A 217 9.32 13.94 -20.88
CA GLY A 217 9.15 13.66 -22.29
C GLY A 217 9.82 14.71 -23.17
N GLY A 218 10.83 14.31 -23.96
CA GLY A 218 11.59 15.22 -24.82
C GLY A 218 12.72 15.97 -24.12
N ASP A 219 12.86 15.82 -22.79
CA ASP A 219 13.90 16.44 -21.97
C ASP A 219 14.60 15.38 -21.10
N ARG A 220 15.13 14.33 -21.74
CA ARG A 220 15.72 13.17 -21.04
C ARG A 220 16.85 13.54 -20.08
N ASN A 221 17.55 14.65 -20.33
CA ASN A 221 18.68 15.11 -19.51
C ASN A 221 18.28 16.19 -18.49
N GLY A 222 17.06 16.70 -18.57
CA GLY A 222 16.55 17.69 -17.64
C GLY A 222 15.34 17.19 -16.85
N ASN A 223 14.66 18.15 -16.23
CA ASN A 223 13.52 17.93 -15.34
C ASN A 223 12.27 18.67 -15.83
N GLN A 224 12.18 18.99 -17.13
CA GLN A 224 10.95 19.56 -17.70
C GLN A 224 9.88 18.48 -17.81
N MET A 225 8.89 18.54 -16.92
CA MET A 225 7.87 17.52 -16.78
C MET A 225 6.63 17.83 -17.62
N THR A 226 6.21 16.88 -18.45
CA THR A 226 4.99 16.92 -19.25
C THR A 226 4.02 15.83 -18.82
N SER A 227 2.73 16.01 -19.14
CA SER A 227 1.68 15.02 -18.84
C SER A 227 2.00 13.68 -19.50
N ALA A 228 2.16 12.63 -18.69
CA ALA A 228 2.53 11.32 -19.22
C ALA A 228 1.47 10.73 -20.17
N PRO A 229 0.16 10.79 -19.87
CA PRO A 229 -0.87 10.32 -20.79
C PRO A 229 -0.85 11.06 -22.14
N GLU A 230 -0.67 12.37 -22.14
CA GLU A 230 -0.65 13.17 -23.37
C GLU A 230 0.59 12.86 -24.21
N TYR A 231 1.77 12.83 -23.59
CA TYR A 231 3.02 12.53 -24.26
C TYR A 231 3.03 11.11 -24.85
N LEU A 232 2.58 10.11 -24.08
CA LEU A 232 2.52 8.72 -24.55
C LEU A 232 1.48 8.55 -25.66
N LYS A 233 0.36 9.27 -25.61
CA LYS A 233 -0.61 9.30 -26.72
C LYS A 233 0.01 9.88 -27.99
N GLN A 234 0.74 10.98 -27.88
CA GLN A 234 1.45 11.57 -29.01
C GLN A 234 2.47 10.59 -29.59
N LYS A 235 3.33 9.99 -28.76
CA LYS A 235 4.33 9.00 -29.19
C LYS A 235 3.69 7.77 -29.84
N SER A 236 2.57 7.29 -29.29
CA SER A 236 1.83 6.18 -29.88
C SER A 236 1.36 6.51 -31.30
N ASN A 237 0.87 7.72 -31.55
CA ASN A 237 0.45 8.16 -32.89
C ASN A 237 1.65 8.32 -33.84
N GLU A 238 2.77 8.86 -33.35
CA GLU A 238 4.02 8.99 -34.12
C GLU A 238 4.52 7.61 -34.57
N PHE A 239 4.60 6.64 -33.65
CA PHE A 239 5.05 5.28 -33.98
C PHE A 239 4.06 4.54 -34.89
N ALA A 240 2.76 4.72 -34.71
CA ALA A 240 1.76 4.15 -35.62
C ALA A 240 1.92 4.71 -37.04
N SER A 241 2.15 6.02 -37.17
CA SER A 241 2.35 6.69 -38.47
C SER A 241 3.65 6.26 -39.14
N ALA A 242 4.73 6.13 -38.37
CA ALA A 242 6.02 5.64 -38.84
C ALA A 242 5.91 4.18 -39.31
N ALA A 243 5.28 3.31 -38.51
CA ALA A 243 5.07 1.91 -38.88
C ALA A 243 4.23 1.76 -40.16
N ALA A 244 3.17 2.56 -40.32
CA ALA A 244 2.37 2.57 -41.54
C ALA A 244 3.16 3.04 -42.77
N THR A 245 4.05 4.02 -42.59
CA THR A 245 4.89 4.54 -43.66
C THR A 245 5.96 3.53 -44.05
N ASN A 246 6.68 2.98 -43.08
CA ASN A 246 7.68 1.94 -43.29
C ASN A 246 7.07 0.69 -43.94
N GLY A 247 5.89 0.26 -43.52
CA GLY A 247 5.19 -0.87 -44.15
C GLY A 247 4.88 -0.63 -45.63
N LYS A 248 4.53 0.59 -46.03
CA LYS A 248 4.35 0.94 -47.46
C LYS A 248 5.67 0.93 -48.21
N LEU A 249 6.72 1.52 -47.65
CA LEU A 249 8.05 1.56 -48.26
C LEU A 249 8.63 0.15 -48.43
N ALA A 250 8.47 -0.71 -47.42
CA ALA A 250 8.84 -2.11 -47.46
C ALA A 250 8.11 -2.85 -48.59
N LEU A 251 6.80 -2.65 -48.74
CA LEU A 251 6.03 -3.27 -49.82
C LEU A 251 6.46 -2.76 -51.20
N THR A 252 6.68 -1.45 -51.36
CA THR A 252 7.17 -0.89 -52.62
C THR A 252 8.54 -1.44 -53.00
N ALA A 253 9.49 -1.48 -52.05
CA ALA A 253 10.81 -2.04 -52.26
C ALA A 253 10.76 -3.56 -52.57
N ALA A 254 9.89 -4.32 -51.89
CA ALA A 254 9.69 -5.74 -52.18
C ALA A 254 9.11 -6.00 -53.58
N ASN A 255 8.17 -5.16 -54.03
CA ASN A 255 7.64 -5.22 -55.39
C ASN A 255 8.69 -4.86 -56.43
N ALA A 256 9.48 -3.81 -56.19
CA ALA A 256 10.59 -3.42 -57.06
C ALA A 256 11.65 -4.54 -57.16
N ALA A 257 11.96 -5.20 -56.04
CA ALA A 257 12.87 -6.35 -56.03
C ALA A 257 12.36 -7.50 -56.91
N THR A 258 11.06 -7.79 -56.84
CA THR A 258 10.42 -8.85 -57.63
C THR A 258 10.41 -8.50 -59.12
N GLN A 259 10.12 -7.24 -59.46
CA GLN A 259 10.16 -6.75 -60.85
C GLN A 259 11.57 -6.82 -61.43
N ALA A 260 12.57 -6.31 -60.71
CA ALA A 260 13.97 -6.36 -61.13
C ALA A 260 14.48 -7.81 -61.28
N ALA A 261 14.02 -8.74 -60.42
CA ALA A 261 14.35 -10.16 -60.56
C ALA A 261 13.73 -10.78 -61.84
N ALA A 262 12.49 -10.44 -62.16
CA ALA A 262 11.84 -10.88 -63.40
C ALA A 262 12.52 -10.29 -64.66
N GLU A 263 12.91 -9.01 -64.62
CA GLU A 263 13.69 -8.36 -65.69
C GLU A 263 15.07 -9.01 -65.87
N ALA A 264 15.74 -9.39 -64.77
CA ALA A 264 17.01 -10.10 -64.83
C ALA A 264 16.87 -11.46 -65.53
N GLN A 265 15.79 -12.19 -65.23
CA GLN A 265 15.52 -13.47 -65.86
C GLN A 265 15.23 -13.31 -67.36
N ALA A 266 14.36 -12.36 -67.73
CA ALA A 266 14.05 -12.08 -69.14
C ALA A 266 15.29 -11.63 -69.94
N ALA A 267 16.16 -10.80 -69.36
CA ALA A 267 17.40 -10.37 -69.98
C ALA A 267 18.39 -11.54 -70.18
N SER A 268 18.43 -12.48 -69.23
CA SER A 268 19.22 -13.70 -69.33
C SER A 268 18.70 -14.61 -70.46
N GLU A 269 17.39 -14.79 -70.56
CA GLU A 269 16.74 -15.57 -71.63
C GLU A 269 16.96 -14.94 -73.02
N ALA A 270 17.03 -13.61 -73.11
CA ALA A 270 17.36 -12.87 -74.33
C ALA A 270 18.87 -12.82 -74.67
N GLY A 271 19.73 -13.44 -73.85
CA GLY A 271 21.18 -13.47 -74.05
C GLY A 271 21.93 -12.18 -73.66
N ASN A 272 21.26 -11.21 -73.03
CA ASN A 272 21.88 -9.96 -72.57
C ASN A 272 22.40 -10.09 -71.13
N ILE A 273 23.58 -10.70 -70.99
CA ILE A 273 24.20 -11.03 -69.70
C ILE A 273 24.50 -9.79 -68.85
N ALA A 274 24.94 -8.68 -69.45
CA ALA A 274 25.26 -7.46 -68.74
C ALA A 274 24.01 -6.84 -68.07
N LEU A 275 22.89 -6.82 -68.79
CA LEU A 275 21.62 -6.35 -68.25
C LEU A 275 21.07 -7.29 -67.16
N ALA A 276 21.18 -8.60 -67.36
CA ALA A 276 20.76 -9.60 -66.37
C ALA A 276 21.52 -9.45 -65.03
N GLN A 277 22.84 -9.23 -65.07
CA GLN A 277 23.65 -9.01 -63.88
C GLN A 277 23.28 -7.71 -63.15
N SER A 278 23.08 -6.62 -63.90
CA SER A 278 22.66 -5.33 -63.34
C SER A 278 21.30 -5.43 -62.64
N LYS A 279 20.31 -6.05 -63.27
CA LYS A 279 18.96 -6.23 -62.71
C LYS A 279 18.92 -7.19 -61.52
N SER A 280 19.77 -8.23 -61.52
CA SER A 280 19.93 -9.09 -60.35
C SER A 280 20.54 -8.35 -59.14
N ALA A 281 21.46 -7.41 -59.37
CA ALA A 281 22.01 -6.57 -58.29
C ALA A 281 20.94 -5.61 -57.74
N GLU A 282 20.19 -4.94 -58.62
CA GLU A 282 19.06 -4.08 -58.25
C GLU A 282 18.02 -4.84 -57.41
N ALA A 283 17.67 -6.08 -57.81
CA ALA A 283 16.75 -6.92 -57.06
C ALA A 283 17.23 -7.21 -55.62
N LYS A 284 18.53 -7.48 -55.44
CA LYS A 284 19.13 -7.72 -54.11
C LYS A 284 19.13 -6.45 -53.26
N GLU A 285 19.45 -5.31 -53.85
CA GLU A 285 19.46 -4.02 -53.17
C GLU A 285 18.05 -3.65 -52.68
N GLN A 286 17.05 -3.77 -53.56
CA GLN A 286 15.65 -3.50 -53.20
C GLN A 286 15.10 -4.48 -52.16
N ALA A 287 15.50 -5.75 -52.19
CA ALA A 287 15.13 -6.72 -51.17
C ALA A 287 15.75 -6.40 -49.80
N GLN A 288 17.00 -5.95 -49.76
CA GLN A 288 17.66 -5.50 -48.54
C GLN A 288 17.02 -4.22 -48.00
N LEU A 289 16.70 -3.27 -48.88
CA LEU A 289 16.00 -2.04 -48.53
C LEU A 289 14.63 -2.34 -47.91
N ALA A 290 13.87 -3.28 -48.48
CA ALA A 290 12.58 -3.71 -47.95
C ALA A 290 12.67 -4.27 -46.51
N GLN A 291 13.75 -4.98 -46.18
CA GLN A 291 13.99 -5.52 -44.83
C GLN A 291 14.46 -4.47 -43.83
N SER A 292 14.99 -3.33 -44.31
CA SER A 292 15.52 -2.27 -43.46
C SER A 292 14.46 -1.31 -42.91
N TYR A 293 13.27 -1.30 -43.52
CA TYR A 293 12.10 -0.50 -43.09
C TYR A 293 11.29 -1.20 -42.01
#